data_AF-G2Q585-F1
#
_entry.id   AF-G2Q585-F1
#
_cell.length_a   1.000
_cell.length_b   1.000
_cell.length_c   1.000
_cell.angle_alpha   90.00
_cell.angle_beta   90.00
_cell.angle_gamma   90.00
#
_symmetry.space_group_name_H-M   'P 1'
#
loop_
_entity.id
_entity.type
_entity.pdbx_description
1 polymer ?
#
loop_
_entity_poly.entity_id
_entity_poly.type
_entity_poly.pdbx_seq_one_letter_code
_entity_poly.pdbx_strand_id
1 'polypeptide(L)'
;MASRRHHRFPRGETCSECPARRWYSENGRRYCENGHEVEGYVQFDVDEDDNYGKTGSVARKKKEARHADRKHLTGNAARELYLECLQLLLRKQVLWLVRKKGFHPELEAVVRDLWLLRIRTFPGLEGDRQSGKDGDRKGDGGLVMFSSQTRGQSDEEEGEEGGGDGEGFGWKRKRNSWAGDVWALPGALDTLVLVYLGCVLRQEPVRLGDVFRWARNGQMPFLGALNHVPKDWRDRLPGWAHHSLLTRYARFHGGELHRAVMDMMLGYKENHGLEFPAVPAPPLLFLYIRDLALPPEVYPFAQKICHLLKLRFSFPARDPAPKRYRLLDLPEVLLVASLVVATKHQYPLDETVRLPRHANDPLCLQMDWKVWESEFRKRPEEKPGILRYEHTDPQEIWSMGKEDINELLNWFQETQLDKNLKDETEADRLFPLQAIPVLPAIPEVPQEEIEARAKRVLSAMKRVNPQPDSEERAEEIKRLGSDYRCYKNVDELDGIVKRFYDVAAETAGLSVRGLVRAVYSLEQMLWTWQQKEKRRLRGEE
;
A
#
# COMPACT_ATOMS: atom_id res chain seq x y z
N MET A 1 -31.56 64.07 46.77
CA MET A 1 -31.62 63.69 45.34
C MET A 1 -31.66 62.17 45.26
N ALA A 2 -32.75 61.59 44.75
CA ALA A 2 -32.91 60.14 44.68
C ALA A 2 -31.88 59.54 43.70
N SER A 3 -31.22 58.44 44.09
CA SER A 3 -30.27 57.74 43.22
C SER A 3 -31.03 57.03 42.10
N ARG A 4 -30.85 57.49 40.85
CA ARG A 4 -31.46 56.88 39.66
C ARG A 4 -30.81 55.51 39.39
N ARG A 5 -31.61 54.45 39.27
CA ARG A 5 -31.11 53.11 38.95
C ARG A 5 -30.93 52.94 37.44
N HIS A 6 -29.68 52.88 36.99
CA HIS A 6 -29.33 52.68 35.59
C HIS A 6 -29.23 51.19 35.23
N HIS A 7 -29.83 50.81 34.09
CA HIS A 7 -29.87 49.46 33.53
C HIS A 7 -29.15 49.46 32.19
N ARG A 8 -28.55 48.33 31.75
CA ARG A 8 -27.94 48.25 30.41
C ARG A 8 -29.02 48.07 29.33
N PHE A 9 -28.78 48.61 28.14
CA PHE A 9 -29.66 48.36 27.00
C PHE A 9 -29.66 46.88 26.57
N PRO A 10 -30.81 46.31 26.17
CA PRO A 10 -30.90 44.99 25.54
C PRO A 10 -30.12 44.92 24.21
N ARG A 11 -29.78 43.70 23.77
CA ARG A 11 -29.06 43.52 22.49
C ARG A 11 -29.94 43.98 21.32
N GLY A 12 -29.49 45.02 20.62
CA GLY A 12 -30.17 45.60 19.45
C GLY A 12 -30.84 46.95 19.71
N GLU A 13 -30.97 47.38 20.96
CA GLU A 13 -31.50 48.70 21.33
C GLU A 13 -30.36 49.63 21.74
N THR A 14 -30.38 50.87 21.24
CA THR A 14 -29.44 51.95 21.61
C THR A 14 -30.15 53.29 21.60
N CYS A 15 -29.65 54.27 22.35
CA CYS A 15 -30.11 55.65 22.24
C CYS A 15 -29.81 56.19 20.83
N SER A 16 -30.79 56.88 20.22
CA SER A 16 -30.68 57.47 18.88
C SER A 16 -29.74 58.66 18.82
N GLU A 17 -29.63 59.42 19.92
CA GLU A 17 -28.91 60.69 19.96
C GLU A 17 -27.51 60.60 20.57
N CYS A 18 -27.18 59.54 21.31
CA CYS A 18 -25.86 59.40 21.93
C CYS A 18 -25.45 57.93 22.14
N PRO A 19 -24.14 57.63 22.25
CA PRO A 19 -23.63 56.26 22.40
C PRO A 19 -23.77 55.71 23.83
N ALA A 20 -24.78 56.17 24.57
CA ALA A 20 -25.07 55.72 25.94
C ALA A 20 -25.40 54.22 25.96
N ARG A 21 -24.80 53.50 26.90
CA ARG A 21 -24.99 52.03 27.05
C ARG A 21 -25.93 51.66 28.18
N ARG A 22 -26.37 52.66 28.94
CA ARG A 22 -27.28 52.49 30.08
C ARG A 22 -28.46 53.45 29.97
N TRP A 23 -29.57 53.08 30.59
CA TRP A 23 -30.82 53.82 30.63
C TRP A 23 -31.45 53.78 32.01
N TYR A 24 -32.35 54.71 32.31
CA TYR A 24 -33.20 54.71 33.51
C TYR A 24 -34.64 55.04 33.11
N SER A 25 -35.59 54.58 33.92
CA SER A 25 -37.01 54.90 33.73
C SER A 25 -37.40 56.01 34.70
N GLU A 26 -38.13 57.01 34.20
CA GLU A 26 -38.75 58.04 35.03
C GLU A 26 -40.12 58.35 34.42
N ASN A 27 -41.19 58.27 35.22
CA ASN A 27 -42.58 58.57 34.80
C ASN A 27 -43.07 57.81 33.53
N GLY A 28 -42.84 56.50 33.45
CA GLY A 28 -43.35 55.67 32.35
C GLY A 28 -42.57 55.76 31.03
N ARG A 29 -41.50 56.58 30.98
CA ARG A 29 -40.64 56.79 29.81
C ARG A 29 -39.21 56.34 30.11
N ARG A 30 -38.49 55.91 29.07
CA ARG A 30 -37.08 55.51 29.16
C ARG A 30 -36.17 56.64 28.72
N TYR A 31 -35.17 56.93 29.54
CA TYR A 31 -34.13 57.91 29.25
C TYR A 31 -32.77 57.23 29.25
N CYS A 32 -31.87 57.62 28.35
CA CYS A 32 -30.49 57.17 28.40
C CYS A 32 -29.76 57.77 29.62
N GLU A 33 -28.56 57.27 29.96
CA GLU A 33 -27.79 57.79 31.10
C GLU A 33 -27.46 59.28 31.01
N ASN A 34 -27.45 59.84 29.79
CA ASN A 34 -27.24 61.27 29.53
C ASN A 34 -28.55 62.09 29.44
N GLY A 35 -29.72 61.46 29.60
CA GLY A 35 -31.02 62.14 29.71
C GLY A 35 -31.83 62.28 28.43
N HIS A 36 -31.43 61.68 27.31
CA HIS A 36 -32.23 61.67 26.07
C HIS A 36 -33.34 60.61 26.15
N GLU A 37 -34.53 60.94 25.66
CA GLU A 37 -35.69 60.03 25.64
C GLU A 37 -35.50 58.97 24.55
N VAL A 38 -35.72 57.70 24.89
CA VAL A 38 -35.61 56.58 23.94
C VAL A 38 -36.98 56.35 23.31
N GLU A 39 -37.16 56.82 22.08
CA GLU A 39 -38.40 56.66 21.32
C GLU A 39 -38.68 55.18 20.97
N GLY A 40 -39.96 54.78 20.99
CA GLY A 40 -40.40 53.43 20.63
C GLY A 40 -40.51 52.44 21.80
N TYR A 41 -40.18 52.83 23.02
CA TYR A 41 -40.49 52.03 24.21
C TYR A 41 -41.91 52.31 24.71
N VAL A 42 -42.75 51.27 24.75
CA VAL A 42 -44.05 51.28 25.43
C VAL A 42 -43.91 50.44 26.69
N GLN A 43 -44.11 51.07 27.86
CA GLN A 43 -44.20 50.32 29.11
C GLN A 43 -45.51 49.54 29.11
N PHE A 44 -45.41 48.22 28.98
CA PHE A 44 -46.53 47.34 29.28
C PHE A 44 -46.58 47.17 30.79
N ASP A 45 -47.45 47.92 31.46
CA ASP A 45 -47.84 47.58 32.83
C ASP A 45 -48.69 46.31 32.73
N VAL A 46 -48.06 45.18 33.06
CA VAL A 46 -48.81 43.95 33.33
C VAL A 46 -49.26 44.09 34.77
N ASP A 47 -50.48 44.61 34.97
CA ASP A 47 -51.11 44.67 36.29
C ASP A 47 -51.03 43.28 36.95
N GLU A 48 -50.34 43.20 38.09
CA GLU A 48 -50.03 41.95 38.80
C GLU A 48 -51.28 41.25 39.37
N ASP A 49 -52.47 41.87 39.31
CA ASP A 49 -53.70 41.35 39.92
C ASP A 49 -54.64 40.55 38.98
N ASP A 50 -54.41 40.52 37.67
CA ASP A 50 -55.28 39.76 36.72
C ASP A 50 -54.69 38.43 36.23
N ASN A 51 -53.58 37.97 36.81
CA ASN A 51 -52.96 36.69 36.43
C ASN A 51 -53.43 35.50 37.29
N TYR A 52 -54.73 35.40 37.56
CA TYR A 52 -55.33 34.19 38.12
C TYR A 52 -55.46 33.13 37.01
N GLY A 53 -54.40 32.34 36.79
CA GLY A 53 -54.47 31.09 36.03
C GLY A 53 -53.41 30.81 34.97
N LYS A 54 -52.35 31.62 34.85
CA LYS A 54 -51.21 31.31 33.94
C LYS A 54 -49.86 31.33 34.65
N THR A 55 -49.77 30.69 35.81
CA THR A 55 -48.50 30.18 36.39
C THR A 55 -48.30 28.71 36.04
N GLY A 56 -48.64 28.31 34.81
CA GLY A 56 -48.11 27.07 34.25
C GLY A 56 -46.67 27.32 33.85
N SER A 57 -45.70 26.66 34.48
CA SER A 57 -44.36 26.62 33.93
C SER A 57 -44.50 26.15 32.48
N VAL A 58 -44.01 26.95 31.52
CA VAL A 58 -43.88 26.46 30.15
C VAL A 58 -42.74 25.45 30.20
N ALA A 59 -43.08 24.22 30.59
CA ALA A 59 -42.24 23.07 30.44
C ALA A 59 -41.98 22.94 28.95
N ARG A 60 -40.88 23.54 28.48
CA ARG A 60 -40.37 23.34 27.14
C ARG A 60 -40.16 21.85 27.04
N LYS A 61 -41.11 21.13 26.44
CA LYS A 61 -41.12 19.68 26.32
C LYS A 61 -39.74 19.33 25.77
N LYS A 62 -38.87 18.79 26.63
CA LYS A 62 -37.49 18.45 26.27
C LYS A 62 -37.70 17.49 25.11
N LYS A 63 -37.37 17.94 23.90
CA LYS A 63 -37.58 17.17 22.67
C LYS A 63 -37.01 15.81 23.00
N GLU A 64 -37.88 14.78 23.06
CA GLU A 64 -37.42 13.42 23.36
C GLU A 64 -36.23 13.22 22.46
N ALA A 65 -35.07 12.99 23.06
CA ALA A 65 -33.90 12.63 22.30
C ALA A 65 -34.30 11.31 21.67
N ARG A 66 -34.83 11.37 20.45
CA ARG A 66 -34.90 10.21 19.59
C ARG A 66 -33.47 9.74 19.60
N HIS A 67 -33.24 8.61 20.28
CA HIS A 67 -32.06 7.79 20.07
C HIS A 67 -32.16 7.39 18.61
N ALA A 68 -31.72 8.29 17.72
CA ALA A 68 -31.29 7.91 16.41
C ALA A 68 -30.03 7.13 16.71
N ASP A 69 -30.16 5.82 16.82
CA ASP A 69 -29.00 4.94 16.85
C ASP A 69 -28.10 5.42 15.73
N ARG A 70 -26.93 5.97 16.10
CA ARG A 70 -25.98 6.44 15.11
C ARG A 70 -25.66 5.22 14.26
N LYS A 71 -26.13 5.24 13.01
CA LYS A 71 -25.95 4.14 12.07
C LYS A 71 -24.47 3.72 12.02
N HIS A 72 -23.56 4.70 12.07
CA HIS A 72 -22.12 4.49 12.10
C HIS A 72 -21.50 4.77 13.48
N LEU A 73 -20.54 3.92 13.86
CA LEU A 73 -19.68 4.13 15.02
C LEU A 73 -18.69 5.29 14.79
N THR A 74 -18.28 5.93 15.87
CA THR A 74 -17.30 7.04 15.86
C THR A 74 -16.25 6.86 16.94
N GLY A 75 -15.06 7.47 16.76
CA GLY A 75 -13.99 7.43 17.76
C GLY A 75 -13.38 6.03 17.91
N ASN A 76 -13.03 5.65 19.14
CA ASN A 76 -12.35 4.38 19.42
C ASN A 76 -13.20 3.15 19.05
N ALA A 77 -14.50 3.16 19.36
CA ALA A 77 -15.40 2.06 18.98
C ALA A 77 -15.41 1.78 17.46
N ALA A 78 -15.22 2.81 16.63
CA ALA A 78 -15.12 2.64 15.19
C ALA A 78 -13.77 2.04 14.76
N ARG A 79 -12.69 2.39 15.47
CA ARG A 79 -11.35 1.84 15.25
C ARG A 79 -11.29 0.38 15.68
N GLU A 80 -11.89 0.03 16.81
CA GLU A 80 -12.00 -1.35 17.30
C GLU A 80 -12.73 -2.24 16.30
N LEU A 81 -13.93 -1.84 15.87
CA LEU A 81 -14.69 -2.58 14.86
C LEU A 81 -13.90 -2.73 13.54
N TYR A 82 -13.18 -1.69 13.14
CA TYR A 82 -12.33 -1.75 11.96
C TYR A 82 -11.17 -2.75 12.12
N LEU A 83 -10.52 -2.81 13.29
CA LEU A 83 -9.50 -3.80 13.59
C LEU A 83 -10.08 -5.22 13.63
N GLU A 84 -11.29 -5.41 14.15
CA GLU A 84 -12.00 -6.69 14.09
C GLU A 84 -12.28 -7.12 12.64
N CYS A 85 -12.63 -6.18 11.77
CA CYS A 85 -12.80 -6.43 10.34
C CYS A 85 -11.48 -6.88 9.68
N LEU A 86 -10.36 -6.20 9.98
CA LEU A 86 -9.04 -6.60 9.49
C LEU A 86 -8.61 -7.96 10.04
N GLN A 87 -8.88 -8.24 11.31
CA GLN A 87 -8.59 -9.53 11.91
C GLN A 87 -9.40 -10.65 11.24
N LEU A 88 -10.67 -10.41 10.91
CA LEU A 88 -11.50 -11.36 10.17
C LEU A 88 -10.94 -11.61 8.76
N LEU A 89 -10.50 -10.55 8.07
CA LEU A 89 -9.85 -10.66 6.77
C LEU A 89 -8.57 -11.50 6.87
N LEU A 90 -7.69 -11.18 7.81
CA LEU A 90 -6.42 -11.88 8.06
C LEU A 90 -6.65 -13.37 8.35
N ARG A 91 -7.63 -13.70 9.19
CA ARG A 91 -8.02 -15.09 9.47
C ARG A 91 -8.45 -15.83 8.21
N LYS A 92 -9.24 -15.19 7.34
CA LYS A 92 -9.66 -15.80 6.06
C LYS A 92 -8.49 -16.02 5.11
N GLN A 93 -7.53 -15.09 5.04
CA GLN A 93 -6.32 -15.21 4.23
C GLN A 93 -5.44 -16.38 4.70
N VAL A 94 -5.18 -16.48 6.01
CA VAL A 94 -4.40 -17.59 6.57
C VAL A 94 -5.13 -18.92 6.40
N LEU A 95 -6.44 -18.96 6.65
CA LEU A 95 -7.24 -20.17 6.44
C LEU A 95 -7.20 -20.64 4.99
N TRP A 96 -7.21 -19.71 4.03
CA TRP A 96 -7.04 -20.03 2.62
C TRP A 96 -5.66 -20.63 2.34
N LEU A 97 -4.58 -20.08 2.89
CA LEU A 97 -3.24 -20.68 2.74
C LEU A 97 -3.17 -22.11 3.29
N VAL A 98 -3.70 -22.33 4.49
CA VAL A 98 -3.68 -23.66 5.12
C VAL A 98 -4.55 -24.65 4.33
N ARG A 99 -5.80 -24.29 4.00
CA ARG A 99 -6.76 -25.23 3.38
C ARG A 99 -6.60 -25.41 1.88
N LYS A 100 -6.24 -24.36 1.14
CA LYS A 100 -6.17 -24.37 -0.33
C LYS A 100 -4.74 -24.51 -0.85
N LYS A 101 -3.77 -23.94 -0.16
CA LYS A 101 -2.35 -24.01 -0.56
C LYS A 101 -1.53 -25.03 0.23
N GLY A 102 -2.11 -25.65 1.26
CA GLY A 102 -1.46 -26.73 2.01
C GLY A 102 -0.38 -26.27 2.98
N PHE A 103 -0.41 -25.01 3.41
CA PHE A 103 0.54 -24.47 4.39
C PHE A 103 0.36 -25.11 5.77
N HIS A 104 1.43 -25.14 6.56
CA HIS A 104 1.38 -25.71 7.90
C HIS A 104 0.37 -24.97 8.79
N PRO A 105 -0.50 -25.67 9.56
CA PRO A 105 -1.54 -25.04 10.37
C PRO A 105 -1.00 -24.10 11.45
N GLU A 106 0.23 -24.29 11.93
CA GLU A 106 0.87 -23.38 12.88
C GLU A 106 1.10 -21.96 12.34
N LEU A 107 1.01 -21.76 11.02
CA LEU A 107 1.05 -20.42 10.43
C LEU A 107 0.00 -19.49 11.06
N GLU A 108 -1.17 -20.01 11.46
CA GLU A 108 -2.19 -19.24 12.16
C GLU A 108 -1.70 -18.71 13.51
N ALA A 109 -0.97 -19.52 14.28
CA ALA A 109 -0.43 -19.10 15.57
C ALA A 109 0.61 -17.98 15.39
N VAL A 110 1.53 -18.13 14.44
CA VAL A 110 2.57 -17.14 14.16
C VAL A 110 1.98 -15.81 13.69
N VAL A 111 1.05 -15.84 12.74
CA VAL A 111 0.40 -14.62 12.23
C VAL A 111 -0.46 -13.96 13.31
N ARG A 112 -1.14 -14.75 14.15
CA ARG A 112 -1.88 -14.24 15.31
C ARG A 112 -0.95 -13.52 16.29
N ASP A 113 0.22 -14.09 16.59
CA ASP A 113 1.15 -13.48 17.54
C ASP A 113 1.76 -12.18 16.98
N LEU A 114 2.06 -12.14 15.67
CA LEU A 114 2.45 -10.91 14.98
C LEU A 114 1.34 -9.85 15.05
N TRP A 115 0.09 -10.22 14.74
CA TRP A 115 -1.06 -9.33 14.84
C TRP A 115 -1.22 -8.78 16.25
N LEU A 116 -1.16 -9.63 17.27
CA LEU A 116 -1.26 -9.25 18.67
C LEU A 116 -0.14 -8.28 19.07
N LEU A 117 1.11 -8.56 18.70
CA LEU A 117 2.23 -7.64 18.96
C LEU A 117 1.97 -6.26 18.35
N ARG A 118 1.46 -6.23 17.11
CA ARG A 118 1.14 -4.97 16.44
C ARG A 118 0.01 -4.21 17.12
N ILE A 119 -1.08 -4.87 17.50
CA ILE A 119 -2.27 -4.18 18.04
C ILE A 119 -2.17 -3.84 19.55
N ARG A 120 -1.29 -4.53 20.31
CA ARG A 120 -1.15 -4.37 21.76
C ARG A 120 -0.87 -2.94 22.21
N THR A 121 -0.10 -2.18 21.43
CA THR A 121 0.33 -0.82 21.81
C THR A 121 -0.49 0.29 21.14
N PHE A 122 -1.71 0.00 20.66
CA PHE A 122 -2.58 1.02 20.06
C PHE A 122 -3.29 1.89 21.11
N PRO A 123 -3.09 3.23 21.09
CA PRO A 123 -3.77 4.17 21.96
C PRO A 123 -5.28 4.15 21.71
N GLY A 124 -6.03 4.05 22.80
CA GLY A 124 -7.49 4.06 22.79
C GLY A 124 -8.13 2.68 22.82
N LEU A 125 -7.35 1.60 22.65
CA LEU A 125 -7.76 0.22 22.97
C LEU A 125 -7.45 -0.13 24.44
N GLU A 126 -6.32 0.35 24.96
CA GLU A 126 -6.01 0.30 26.39
C GLU A 126 -6.58 1.54 27.08
N GLY A 127 -7.85 1.44 27.48
CA GLY A 127 -8.48 2.50 28.25
C GLY A 127 -9.96 2.29 28.47
N ASP A 128 -10.38 1.11 28.97
CA ASP A 128 -11.37 0.97 30.06
C ASP A 128 -11.68 -0.52 30.37
N ARG A 129 -10.97 -1.13 31.32
CA ARG A 129 -11.54 -2.25 32.11
C ARG A 129 -11.68 -1.88 33.59
N GLN A 130 -11.34 -0.64 33.95
CA GLN A 130 -11.25 -0.23 35.35
C GLN A 130 -11.28 1.30 35.51
N SER A 131 -12.24 1.97 34.89
CA SER A 131 -12.61 3.34 35.24
C SER A 131 -14.08 3.59 34.96
N GLY A 132 -14.94 2.88 35.70
CA GLY A 132 -16.27 3.39 35.96
C GLY A 132 -16.16 4.75 36.66
N LYS A 133 -16.82 5.76 36.06
CA LYS A 133 -16.94 7.16 36.49
C LYS A 133 -15.73 8.04 36.19
N ASP A 134 -15.79 8.80 35.10
CA ASP A 134 -16.14 10.23 35.16
C ASP A 134 -15.91 10.94 33.82
N GLY A 135 -16.84 11.84 33.48
CA GLY A 135 -16.54 13.07 32.75
C GLY A 135 -16.39 12.95 31.23
N ASP A 136 -17.48 13.29 30.54
CA ASP A 136 -17.57 13.74 29.15
C ASP A 136 -16.43 14.71 28.77
N ARG A 137 -15.29 14.18 28.30
CA ARG A 137 -14.24 14.94 27.62
C ARG A 137 -14.41 14.73 26.13
N LYS A 138 -14.99 15.72 25.46
CA LYS A 138 -14.88 15.91 24.01
C LYS A 138 -13.41 16.03 23.63
N GLY A 139 -12.79 14.90 23.34
CA GLY A 139 -11.51 14.83 22.64
C GLY A 139 -11.77 15.24 21.20
N ASP A 140 -11.23 16.40 20.82
CA ASP A 140 -11.14 16.87 19.45
C ASP A 140 -10.56 15.75 18.58
N GLY A 141 -11.36 15.33 17.60
CA GLY A 141 -11.05 14.23 16.69
C GLY A 141 -10.01 14.68 15.68
N GLY A 142 -8.76 14.81 16.14
CA GLY A 142 -7.61 14.96 15.27
C GLY A 142 -7.61 13.82 14.25
N LEU A 143 -7.67 14.20 12.98
CA LEU A 143 -7.65 13.33 11.81
C LEU A 143 -6.33 12.52 11.84
N VAL A 144 -6.32 11.35 12.48
CA VAL A 144 -5.21 10.41 12.33
C VAL A 144 -5.34 9.86 10.92
N MET A 145 -4.59 10.48 10.01
CA MET A 145 -4.60 10.12 8.60
C MET A 145 -4.23 8.65 8.46
N PHE A 146 -5.13 7.92 7.79
CA PHE A 146 -4.89 6.57 7.32
C PHE A 146 -3.71 6.59 6.33
N SER A 147 -2.70 5.72 6.51
CA SER A 147 -1.53 5.68 5.63
C SER A 147 -1.78 4.87 4.34
N SER A 148 -2.95 4.98 3.70
CA SER A 148 -3.10 4.45 2.33
C SER A 148 -2.54 5.37 1.25
N GLN A 149 -2.06 6.57 1.60
CA GLN A 149 -1.11 7.29 0.77
C GLN A 149 0.30 6.90 1.20
N THR A 150 0.94 6.00 0.44
CA THR A 150 2.36 5.70 0.63
C THR A 150 3.16 7.01 0.60
N ARG A 151 3.90 7.29 1.68
CA ARG A 151 4.84 8.41 1.76
C ARG A 151 5.88 8.31 0.64
N GLY A 152 5.88 9.30 -0.25
CA GLY A 152 6.99 9.58 -1.18
C GLY A 152 6.71 9.28 -2.65
N GLN A 153 5.96 10.16 -3.30
CA GLN A 153 6.18 10.48 -4.72
C GLN A 153 6.47 11.98 -4.79
N SER A 154 7.73 12.33 -4.60
CA SER A 154 8.32 13.53 -5.18
C SER A 154 9.38 13.01 -6.12
N ASP A 155 9.12 13.11 -7.42
CA ASP A 155 10.19 13.02 -8.40
C ASP A 155 11.16 14.16 -8.09
N GLU A 156 12.41 13.81 -7.83
CA GLU A 156 13.52 14.75 -7.69
C GLU A 156 13.85 15.24 -9.11
N GLU A 157 13.21 16.33 -9.53
CA GLU A 157 13.75 17.20 -10.57
C GLU A 157 14.74 18.14 -9.89
N GLU A 158 16.02 17.95 -10.15
CA GLU A 158 17.07 18.90 -9.82
C GLU A 158 16.92 20.12 -10.74
N GLY A 159 16.66 21.29 -10.15
CA GLY A 159 16.56 22.57 -10.83
C GLY A 159 17.03 23.71 -9.92
N GLU A 160 18.24 24.17 -10.23
CA GLU A 160 18.92 25.45 -10.00
C GLU A 160 18.45 26.45 -8.92
N GLU A 161 19.45 26.96 -8.20
CA GLU A 161 19.39 28.11 -7.30
C GLU A 161 18.92 29.39 -8.03
N GLY A 162 17.94 30.07 -7.45
CA GLY A 162 17.56 31.43 -7.79
C GLY A 162 16.87 32.08 -6.60
N GLY A 163 17.55 33.04 -5.98
CA GLY A 163 17.07 33.76 -4.79
C GLY A 163 15.80 34.58 -5.05
N GLY A 164 14.99 34.72 -4.01
CA GLY A 164 13.78 35.54 -4.02
C GLY A 164 12.99 35.38 -2.73
N ASP A 165 13.19 36.31 -1.81
CA ASP A 165 12.55 36.36 -0.50
C ASP A 165 11.05 36.62 -0.67
N GLY A 166 10.23 35.67 -0.20
CA GLY A 166 8.78 35.76 -0.22
C GLY A 166 8.18 34.89 0.88
N GLU A 167 7.68 35.55 1.93
CA GLU A 167 7.05 34.93 3.09
C GLU A 167 5.80 34.12 2.68
N GLY A 168 5.89 32.79 2.77
CA GLY A 168 4.80 31.87 2.49
C GLY A 168 4.79 30.71 3.49
N PHE A 169 3.64 30.50 4.13
CA PHE A 169 3.37 29.49 5.17
C PHE A 169 3.78 28.07 4.74
N GLY A 170 5.01 27.67 5.06
CA GLY A 170 5.53 26.33 4.84
C GLY A 170 5.14 25.38 5.97
N TRP A 171 4.19 24.47 5.71
CA TRP A 171 4.01 23.28 6.55
C TRP A 171 5.27 22.41 6.47
N LYS A 172 6.10 22.51 7.51
CA LYS A 172 7.24 21.61 7.73
C LYS A 172 6.73 20.17 7.88
N ARG A 173 6.91 19.35 6.83
CA ARG A 173 6.68 17.90 6.87
C ARG A 173 7.61 17.27 7.91
N LYS A 174 7.07 16.93 9.09
CA LYS A 174 7.81 16.17 10.10
C LYS A 174 8.16 14.79 9.55
N ARG A 175 9.46 14.51 9.54
CA ARG A 175 10.05 13.18 9.37
C ARG A 175 9.77 12.44 10.68
N ASN A 176 8.74 11.61 10.73
CA ASN A 176 8.41 10.91 11.98
C ASN A 176 9.49 9.86 12.24
N SER A 177 10.15 10.03 13.38
CA SER A 177 10.99 9.05 14.03
C SER A 177 10.08 7.96 14.60
N TRP A 178 10.31 6.71 14.22
CA TRP A 178 9.65 5.55 14.83
C TRP A 178 10.01 5.38 16.31
N ALA A 179 11.06 6.05 16.79
CA ALA A 179 11.26 6.25 18.21
C ALA A 179 10.23 7.27 18.73
N GLY A 180 9.17 6.76 19.37
CA GLY A 180 8.21 7.53 20.15
C GLY A 180 6.78 7.61 19.60
N ASP A 181 6.54 7.22 18.35
CA ASP A 181 5.19 7.18 17.77
C ASP A 181 4.63 5.76 17.76
N VAL A 182 3.49 5.62 18.43
CA VAL A 182 2.46 4.59 18.28
C VAL A 182 2.34 4.09 16.83
N TRP A 183 2.24 2.76 16.65
CA TRP A 183 1.90 2.15 15.37
C TRP A 183 0.74 2.89 14.69
N ALA A 184 0.93 3.32 13.44
CA ALA A 184 -0.17 3.87 12.66
C ALA A 184 -1.27 2.82 12.45
N LEU A 185 -2.54 3.26 12.43
CA LEU A 185 -3.70 2.37 12.27
C LEU A 185 -3.50 1.45 11.05
N PRO A 186 -3.62 0.11 11.21
CA PRO A 186 -3.28 -0.81 10.13
C PRO A 186 -4.23 -0.66 8.95
N GLY A 187 -3.72 -0.83 7.74
CA GLY A 187 -4.51 -0.94 6.52
C GLY A 187 -4.83 -2.39 6.16
N ALA A 188 -5.69 -2.57 5.15
CA ALA A 188 -5.90 -3.89 4.59
C ALA A 188 -4.62 -4.47 3.96
N LEU A 189 -3.75 -3.64 3.37
CA LEU A 189 -2.44 -4.09 2.84
C LEU A 189 -1.55 -4.73 3.91
N ASP A 190 -1.63 -4.24 5.16
CA ASP A 190 -0.87 -4.79 6.28
C ASP A 190 -1.22 -6.25 6.56
N THR A 191 -2.45 -6.69 6.25
CA THR A 191 -2.85 -8.09 6.41
C THR A 191 -2.03 -9.03 5.52
N LEU A 192 -1.77 -8.62 4.26
CA LEU A 192 -0.91 -9.37 3.33
C LEU A 192 0.54 -9.39 3.81
N VAL A 193 1.02 -8.28 4.36
CA VAL A 193 2.38 -8.19 4.92
C VAL A 193 2.53 -9.14 6.10
N LEU A 194 1.56 -9.19 7.01
CA LEU A 194 1.58 -10.09 8.17
C LEU A 194 1.56 -11.56 7.75
N VAL A 195 0.77 -11.90 6.73
CA VAL A 195 0.78 -13.24 6.13
C VAL A 195 2.17 -13.59 5.60
N TYR A 196 2.78 -12.71 4.80
CA TYR A 196 4.12 -12.92 4.27
C TYR A 196 5.18 -13.06 5.38
N LEU A 197 5.17 -12.17 6.38
CA LEU A 197 6.12 -12.23 7.50
C LEU A 197 5.93 -13.48 8.36
N GLY A 198 4.69 -13.97 8.50
CA GLY A 198 4.40 -15.26 9.12
C GLY A 198 5.06 -16.43 8.36
N CYS A 199 4.98 -16.41 7.03
CA CYS A 199 5.67 -17.39 6.18
C CYS A 199 7.19 -17.31 6.34
N VAL A 200 7.78 -16.10 6.42
CA VAL A 200 9.22 -15.90 6.64
C VAL A 200 9.66 -16.47 7.99
N LEU A 201 8.92 -16.21 9.08
CA LEU A 201 9.21 -16.78 10.41
C LEU A 201 9.11 -18.31 10.42
N ARG A 202 8.20 -18.86 9.63
CA ARG A 202 8.04 -20.32 9.44
C ARG A 202 9.03 -20.94 8.47
N GLN A 203 9.84 -20.13 7.78
CA GLN A 203 10.75 -20.55 6.71
C GLN A 203 10.03 -21.26 5.55
N GLU A 204 8.77 -20.87 5.29
CA GLU A 204 8.04 -21.34 4.12
C GLU A 204 8.58 -20.65 2.85
N PRO A 205 8.82 -21.38 1.75
CA PRO A 205 9.42 -20.82 0.53
C PRO A 205 8.39 -20.04 -0.31
N VAL A 206 7.91 -18.91 0.22
CA VAL A 206 6.94 -18.02 -0.43
C VAL A 206 7.59 -16.72 -0.85
N ARG A 207 7.42 -16.35 -2.12
CA ARG A 207 7.89 -15.05 -2.62
C ARG A 207 6.85 -13.98 -2.31
N LEU A 208 7.31 -12.76 -2.09
CA LEU A 208 6.40 -11.63 -1.94
C LEU A 208 5.56 -11.39 -3.22
N GLY A 209 6.12 -11.71 -4.38
CA GLY A 209 5.42 -11.72 -5.66
C GLY A 209 4.26 -12.72 -5.73
N ASP A 210 4.35 -13.86 -5.02
CA ASP A 210 3.25 -14.83 -4.97
C ASP A 210 2.07 -14.27 -4.16
N VAL A 211 2.34 -13.70 -2.97
CA VAL A 211 1.31 -13.04 -2.14
C VAL A 211 0.65 -11.89 -2.89
N PHE A 212 1.46 -11.09 -3.59
CA PHE A 212 0.97 -10.03 -4.47
C PHE A 212 0.04 -10.59 -5.56
N ARG A 213 0.44 -11.66 -6.25
CA ARG A 213 -0.34 -12.28 -7.32
C ARG A 213 -1.63 -12.90 -6.80
N TRP A 214 -1.58 -13.61 -5.66
CA TRP A 214 -2.76 -14.22 -5.04
C TRP A 214 -3.82 -13.17 -4.68
N ALA A 215 -3.39 -12.03 -4.14
CA ALA A 215 -4.28 -10.92 -3.83
C ALA A 215 -4.79 -10.23 -5.11
N ARG A 216 -3.89 -9.91 -6.05
CA ARG A 216 -4.22 -9.23 -7.32
C ARG A 216 -5.15 -10.04 -8.19
N ASN A 217 -5.06 -11.37 -8.20
CA ASN A 217 -5.86 -12.25 -9.06
C ASN A 217 -7.17 -12.73 -8.41
N GLY A 218 -7.52 -12.20 -7.23
CA GLY A 218 -8.73 -12.58 -6.51
C GLY A 218 -8.72 -13.99 -5.91
N GLN A 219 -7.56 -14.65 -5.84
CA GLN A 219 -7.42 -15.99 -5.29
C GLN A 219 -7.42 -15.97 -3.76
N MET A 220 -6.68 -15.03 -3.18
CA MET A 220 -6.64 -14.76 -1.75
C MET A 220 -7.64 -13.64 -1.41
N PRO A 221 -8.41 -13.76 -0.31
CA PRO A 221 -9.31 -12.70 0.16
C PRO A 221 -8.59 -11.36 0.33
N PHE A 222 -8.78 -10.44 -0.62
CA PHE A 222 -8.22 -9.09 -0.55
C PHE A 222 -9.08 -8.05 -1.26
N LEU A 223 -9.22 -8.08 -2.60
CA LEU A 223 -9.85 -7.02 -3.43
C LEU A 223 -11.28 -6.64 -3.02
N GLY A 224 -12.01 -7.59 -2.44
CA GLY A 224 -13.36 -7.41 -1.92
C GLY A 224 -13.43 -7.62 -0.41
N ALA A 225 -12.45 -7.12 0.36
CA ALA A 225 -12.38 -7.37 1.81
C ALA A 225 -13.69 -7.05 2.55
N LEU A 226 -14.39 -5.97 2.14
CA LEU A 226 -15.69 -5.60 2.70
C LEU A 226 -16.78 -6.68 2.53
N ASN A 227 -16.73 -7.46 1.43
CA ASN A 227 -17.69 -8.53 1.16
C ASN A 227 -17.55 -9.70 2.15
N HIS A 228 -16.37 -9.85 2.75
CA HIS A 228 -16.10 -10.88 3.75
C HIS A 228 -16.52 -10.48 5.17
N VAL A 229 -16.90 -9.21 5.37
CA VAL A 229 -17.35 -8.66 6.66
C VAL A 229 -18.87 -8.81 6.79
N PRO A 230 -19.39 -9.26 7.96
CA PRO A 230 -20.82 -9.35 8.22
C PRO A 230 -21.54 -8.02 8.03
N LYS A 231 -22.82 -8.07 7.63
CA LYS A 231 -23.63 -6.87 7.35
C LYS A 231 -23.74 -5.95 8.56
N ASP A 232 -23.98 -6.51 9.74
CA ASP A 232 -24.15 -5.72 10.97
C ASP A 232 -22.89 -4.91 11.33
N TRP A 233 -21.72 -5.41 10.92
CA TRP A 233 -20.46 -4.70 11.12
C TRP A 233 -20.27 -3.66 10.03
N ARG A 234 -20.54 -4.04 8.78
CA ARG A 234 -20.48 -3.16 7.61
C ARG A 234 -21.35 -1.92 7.78
N ASP A 235 -22.60 -2.09 8.17
CA ASP A 235 -23.56 -0.98 8.35
C ASP A 235 -23.12 0.00 9.46
N ARG A 236 -22.27 -0.45 10.38
CA ARG A 236 -21.75 0.32 11.52
C ARG A 236 -20.39 0.95 11.27
N LEU A 237 -19.71 0.62 10.18
CA LEU A 237 -18.40 1.19 9.87
C LEU A 237 -18.54 2.65 9.40
N PRO A 238 -17.61 3.53 9.79
CA PRO A 238 -17.53 4.88 9.23
C PRO A 238 -17.00 4.85 7.79
N GLY A 239 -17.31 5.89 7.00
CA GLY A 239 -16.95 5.96 5.58
C GLY A 239 -15.45 5.78 5.29
N TRP A 240 -14.56 6.25 6.16
CA TRP A 240 -13.11 6.04 6.01
C TRP A 240 -12.71 4.57 6.14
N ALA A 241 -13.36 3.81 7.04
CA ALA A 241 -13.08 2.39 7.26
C ALA A 241 -13.63 1.55 6.11
N HIS A 242 -14.81 1.93 5.58
CA HIS A 242 -15.31 1.38 4.32
C HIS A 242 -14.30 1.57 3.19
N HIS A 243 -13.80 2.80 3.00
CA HIS A 243 -12.85 3.09 1.93
C HIS A 243 -11.54 2.31 2.09
N SER A 244 -11.04 2.15 3.33
CA SER A 244 -9.87 1.32 3.61
C SER A 244 -10.06 -0.16 3.24
N LEU A 245 -11.22 -0.73 3.55
CA LEU A 245 -11.57 -2.12 3.23
C LEU A 245 -12.00 -2.32 1.77
N LEU A 246 -12.26 -1.23 1.05
CA LEU A 246 -12.44 -1.21 -0.41
C LEU A 246 -11.06 -1.15 -1.07
N THR A 247 -10.35 -2.27 -0.95
CA THR A 247 -9.00 -2.50 -1.49
C THR A 247 -8.93 -2.60 -3.00
N ARG A 248 -10.05 -2.45 -3.72
CA ARG A 248 -10.07 -2.25 -5.18
C ARG A 248 -9.20 -1.06 -5.60
N TYR A 249 -9.24 0.01 -4.81
CA TYR A 249 -8.39 1.20 -5.00
C TYR A 249 -6.95 1.02 -4.51
N ALA A 250 -6.58 -0.16 -3.99
CA ALA A 250 -5.21 -0.41 -3.55
C ALA A 250 -4.31 -0.44 -4.79
N ARG A 251 -3.31 0.43 -4.79
CA ARG A 251 -2.42 0.61 -5.93
C ARG A 251 -1.46 -0.58 -6.04
N PHE A 252 -1.87 -1.65 -6.72
CA PHE A 252 -1.02 -2.79 -7.06
C PHE A 252 -0.05 -2.50 -8.23
N HIS A 253 0.64 -1.35 -8.19
CA HIS A 253 1.54 -0.91 -9.27
C HIS A 253 3.00 -1.40 -9.08
N GLY A 254 3.22 -2.41 -8.22
CA GLY A 254 4.52 -3.07 -8.06
C GLY A 254 5.51 -2.34 -7.14
N GLY A 255 5.49 -2.65 -5.84
CA GLY A 255 6.47 -2.15 -4.88
C GLY A 255 5.88 -1.51 -3.62
N GLU A 256 4.59 -1.19 -3.61
CA GLU A 256 3.91 -0.71 -2.39
C GLU A 256 3.90 -1.78 -1.30
N LEU A 257 3.62 -3.03 -1.67
CA LEU A 257 3.68 -4.16 -0.74
C LEU A 257 5.12 -4.37 -0.21
N HIS A 258 6.14 -4.20 -1.05
CA HIS A 258 7.54 -4.29 -0.64
C HIS A 258 7.91 -3.19 0.37
N ARG A 259 7.45 -1.97 0.13
CA ARG A 259 7.64 -0.85 1.06
C ARG A 259 6.91 -1.10 2.38
N ALA A 260 5.67 -1.60 2.32
CA ALA A 260 4.90 -1.96 3.51
C ALA A 260 5.58 -3.07 4.33
N VAL A 261 6.18 -4.08 3.68
CA VAL A 261 7.02 -5.09 4.33
C VAL A 261 8.21 -4.44 5.03
N MET A 262 8.94 -3.56 4.34
CA MET A 262 10.10 -2.87 4.92
C MET A 262 9.71 -2.05 6.16
N ASP A 263 8.66 -1.23 6.06
CA ASP A 263 8.17 -0.39 7.14
C ASP A 263 7.72 -1.25 8.34
N MET A 264 7.06 -2.38 8.07
CA MET A 264 6.65 -3.32 9.10
C MET A 264 7.83 -3.98 9.81
N MET A 265 8.84 -4.45 9.07
CA MET A 265 10.02 -5.09 9.65
C MET A 265 10.81 -4.10 10.51
N LEU A 266 10.93 -2.85 10.08
CA LEU A 266 11.52 -1.78 10.87
C LEU A 266 10.71 -1.49 12.14
N GLY A 267 9.39 -1.36 12.00
CA GLY A 267 8.51 -1.13 13.15
C GLY A 267 8.60 -2.26 14.19
N TYR A 268 8.67 -3.52 13.76
CA TYR A 268 8.83 -4.65 14.68
C TYR A 268 10.19 -4.66 15.38
N LYS A 269 11.25 -4.29 14.65
CA LYS A 269 12.61 -4.18 15.21
C LYS A 269 12.69 -3.05 16.24
N GLU A 270 12.17 -1.87 15.91
CA GLU A 270 12.26 -0.69 16.77
C GLU A 270 11.33 -0.76 17.99
N ASN A 271 10.12 -1.29 17.83
CA ASN A 271 9.12 -1.33 18.91
C ASN A 271 9.22 -2.57 19.80
N HIS A 272 9.70 -3.70 19.26
CA HIS A 272 9.69 -4.99 19.97
C HIS A 272 11.04 -5.72 19.96
N GLY A 273 12.07 -5.17 19.31
CA GLY A 273 13.35 -5.86 19.16
C GLY A 273 13.27 -7.14 18.33
N LEU A 274 12.18 -7.35 17.58
CA LEU A 274 11.96 -8.56 16.79
C LEU A 274 12.80 -8.49 15.51
N GLU A 275 13.74 -9.43 15.36
CA GLU A 275 14.51 -9.61 14.15
C GLU A 275 13.97 -10.81 13.36
N PHE A 276 13.73 -10.59 12.07
CA PHE A 276 13.28 -11.66 11.18
C PHE A 276 14.49 -12.48 10.70
N PRO A 277 14.35 -13.82 10.61
CA PRO A 277 15.40 -14.66 10.06
C PRO A 277 15.66 -14.36 8.58
N ALA A 278 16.78 -14.86 8.06
CA ALA A 278 17.01 -14.87 6.63
C ALA A 278 15.89 -15.64 5.90
N VAL A 279 15.54 -15.19 4.69
CA VAL A 279 14.58 -15.93 3.86
C VAL A 279 15.20 -17.25 3.40
N PRO A 280 14.40 -18.30 3.11
CA PRO A 280 14.89 -19.55 2.56
C PRO A 280 15.38 -19.36 1.11
N ALA A 281 16.56 -18.75 0.95
CA ALA A 281 17.09 -18.32 -0.35
C ALA A 281 17.24 -19.45 -1.38
N PRO A 282 17.72 -20.67 -1.03
CA PRO A 282 17.89 -21.74 -2.02
C PRO A 282 16.61 -22.12 -2.79
N PRO A 283 15.48 -22.47 -2.13
CA PRO A 283 14.25 -22.76 -2.86
C PRO A 283 13.68 -21.53 -3.57
N LEU A 284 13.79 -20.33 -3.00
CA LEU A 284 13.30 -19.11 -3.64
C LEU A 284 14.04 -18.79 -4.94
N LEU A 285 15.38 -18.91 -4.95
CA LEU A 285 16.18 -18.75 -6.17
C LEU A 285 15.80 -19.79 -7.22
N PHE A 286 15.60 -21.05 -6.81
CA PHE A 286 15.14 -22.09 -7.73
C PHE A 286 13.79 -21.75 -8.36
N LEU A 287 12.82 -21.28 -7.55
CA LEU A 287 11.51 -20.86 -8.05
C LEU A 287 11.62 -19.72 -9.08
N TYR A 288 12.48 -18.72 -8.84
CA TYR A 288 12.71 -17.66 -9.82
C TYR A 288 13.40 -18.16 -11.09
N ILE A 289 14.42 -19.01 -10.99
CA ILE A 289 15.11 -19.60 -12.15
C ILE A 289 14.13 -20.40 -13.00
N ARG A 290 13.30 -21.23 -12.37
CA ARG A 290 12.26 -22.01 -13.04
C ARG A 290 11.24 -21.11 -13.72
N ASP A 291 10.68 -20.14 -12.99
CA ASP A 291 9.59 -19.31 -13.50
C ASP A 291 10.06 -18.38 -14.64
N LEU A 292 11.32 -17.91 -14.59
CA LEU A 292 11.95 -17.11 -15.65
C LEU A 292 12.57 -17.96 -16.78
N ALA A 293 12.49 -19.28 -16.71
CA ALA A 293 13.09 -20.21 -17.67
C ALA A 293 14.60 -19.98 -17.88
N LEU A 294 15.32 -19.69 -16.78
CA LEU A 294 16.75 -19.42 -16.80
C LEU A 294 17.56 -20.72 -16.66
N PRO A 295 18.80 -20.75 -17.19
CA PRO A 295 19.71 -21.87 -16.97
C PRO A 295 20.11 -22.00 -15.48
N PRO A 296 20.27 -23.23 -14.95
CA PRO A 296 20.61 -23.45 -13.54
C PRO A 296 21.98 -22.89 -13.15
N GLU A 297 22.88 -22.66 -14.12
CA GLU A 297 24.18 -22.05 -13.93
C GLU A 297 24.09 -20.62 -13.38
N VAL A 298 22.94 -19.95 -13.49
CA VAL A 298 22.71 -18.62 -12.90
C VAL A 298 22.72 -18.66 -11.37
N TYR A 299 22.31 -19.77 -10.76
CA TYR A 299 22.23 -19.95 -9.31
C TYR A 299 23.56 -19.68 -8.58
N PRO A 300 24.66 -20.41 -8.88
CA PRO A 300 25.92 -20.21 -8.16
C PRO A 300 26.52 -18.82 -8.41
N PHE A 301 26.26 -18.19 -9.56
CA PHE A 301 26.75 -16.83 -9.84
C PHE A 301 26.01 -15.78 -9.03
N ALA A 302 24.68 -15.88 -8.91
CA ALA A 302 23.90 -15.00 -8.06
C ALA A 302 24.37 -15.06 -6.59
N GLN A 303 24.62 -16.27 -6.07
CA GLN A 303 25.16 -16.46 -4.73
C GLN A 303 26.57 -15.85 -4.57
N LYS A 304 27.45 -16.06 -5.55
CA LYS A 304 28.81 -15.50 -5.54
C LYS A 304 28.80 -13.97 -5.54
N ILE A 305 27.93 -13.32 -6.32
CA ILE A 305 27.81 -11.85 -6.34
C ILE A 305 27.47 -11.33 -4.93
N CYS A 306 26.47 -11.94 -4.29
CA CYS A 306 26.10 -11.56 -2.92
C CYS A 306 27.25 -11.81 -1.93
N HIS A 307 27.95 -12.94 -2.04
CA HIS A 307 29.09 -13.25 -1.18
C HIS A 307 30.25 -12.24 -1.34
N LEU A 308 30.63 -11.91 -2.57
CA LEU A 308 31.68 -10.92 -2.87
C LEU A 308 31.35 -9.54 -2.29
N LEU A 309 30.09 -9.14 -2.38
CA LEU A 309 29.59 -7.87 -1.86
C LEU A 309 29.23 -7.91 -0.37
N LYS A 310 29.44 -9.05 0.31
CA LYS A 310 29.09 -9.28 1.72
C LYS A 310 27.61 -9.00 2.02
N LEU A 311 26.74 -9.28 1.06
CA LEU A 311 25.29 -9.16 1.18
C LEU A 311 24.69 -10.46 1.72
N ARG A 312 23.67 -10.33 2.56
CA ARG A 312 22.93 -11.46 3.14
C ARG A 312 21.48 -11.45 2.66
N PHE A 313 20.87 -12.62 2.52
CA PHE A 313 19.43 -12.76 2.26
C PHE A 313 18.60 -12.61 3.54
N SER A 314 18.95 -11.61 4.36
CA SER A 314 18.24 -11.18 5.57
C SER A 314 17.84 -9.73 5.44
N PHE A 315 16.98 -9.22 6.34
CA PHE A 315 16.70 -7.79 6.41
C PHE A 315 17.42 -7.14 7.60
N PRO A 316 18.21 -6.07 7.40
CA PRO A 316 18.66 -5.56 6.11
C PRO A 316 19.65 -6.50 5.42
N ALA A 317 19.70 -6.43 4.09
CA ALA A 317 20.66 -7.23 3.32
C ALA A 317 22.11 -6.78 3.49
N ARG A 318 22.31 -5.50 3.84
CA ARG A 318 23.63 -4.89 4.08
C ARG A 318 23.98 -4.91 5.56
N ASP A 319 25.23 -5.29 5.85
CA ASP A 319 25.83 -5.28 7.18
C ASP A 319 27.13 -4.45 7.14
N PRO A 320 27.29 -3.37 7.95
CA PRO A 320 26.34 -2.86 8.95
C PRO A 320 25.07 -2.24 8.35
N ALA A 321 24.02 -2.14 9.16
CA ALA A 321 22.74 -1.58 8.75
C ALA A 321 22.89 -0.14 8.21
N PRO A 322 22.30 0.18 7.05
CA PRO A 322 22.45 1.49 6.43
C PRO A 322 21.62 2.55 7.17
N LYS A 323 22.08 3.82 7.11
CA LYS A 323 21.30 4.97 7.63
C LYS A 323 19.99 5.22 6.86
N ARG A 324 19.93 4.80 5.59
CA ARG A 324 18.75 4.88 4.72
C ARG A 324 18.54 3.54 4.03
N TYR A 325 17.43 2.90 4.34
CA TYR A 325 17.04 1.64 3.70
C TYR A 325 16.63 1.89 2.25
N ARG A 326 17.06 0.99 1.36
CA ARG A 326 16.70 0.94 -0.05
C ARG A 326 15.91 -0.33 -0.32
N LEU A 327 15.20 -0.40 -1.44
CA LEU A 327 14.51 -1.63 -1.84
C LEU A 327 15.45 -2.84 -1.90
N LEU A 328 16.72 -2.65 -2.29
CA LEU A 328 17.73 -3.71 -2.31
C LEU A 328 18.05 -4.30 -0.93
N ASP A 329 17.72 -3.62 0.17
CA ASP A 329 17.89 -4.19 1.52
C ASP A 329 16.85 -5.26 1.85
N LEU A 330 15.75 -5.34 1.08
CA LEU A 330 14.81 -6.44 1.20
C LEU A 330 15.40 -7.69 0.56
N PRO A 331 15.37 -8.84 1.24
CA PRO A 331 15.99 -10.07 0.75
C PRO A 331 15.37 -10.56 -0.57
N GLU A 332 14.05 -10.44 -0.75
CA GLU A 332 13.36 -10.80 -2.01
C GLU A 332 13.83 -9.95 -3.21
N VAL A 333 14.02 -8.64 -2.98
CA VAL A 333 14.50 -7.74 -4.03
C VAL A 333 15.96 -8.07 -4.38
N LEU A 334 16.77 -8.39 -3.37
CA LEU A 334 18.15 -8.83 -3.59
C LEU A 334 18.21 -10.17 -4.37
N LEU A 335 17.34 -11.13 -4.05
CA LEU A 335 17.25 -12.40 -4.77
C LEU A 335 17.01 -12.17 -6.27
N VAL A 336 15.98 -11.39 -6.62
CA VAL A 336 15.66 -11.13 -8.03
C VAL A 336 16.72 -10.26 -8.71
N ALA A 337 17.23 -9.23 -8.03
CA ALA A 337 18.27 -8.38 -8.58
C ALA A 337 19.57 -9.16 -8.83
N SER A 338 19.98 -10.04 -7.91
CA SER A 338 21.18 -10.88 -8.09
C SER A 338 21.02 -11.87 -9.24
N LEU A 339 19.83 -12.45 -9.44
CA LEU A 339 19.53 -13.30 -10.59
C LEU A 339 19.57 -12.54 -11.90
N VAL A 340 19.01 -11.34 -11.96
CA VAL A 340 19.07 -10.49 -13.17
C VAL A 340 20.52 -10.13 -13.50
N VAL A 341 21.32 -9.71 -12.52
CA VAL A 341 22.74 -9.39 -12.74
C VAL A 341 23.53 -10.61 -13.17
N ALA A 342 23.31 -11.77 -12.53
CA ALA A 342 23.97 -13.03 -12.91
C ALA A 342 23.59 -13.45 -14.34
N THR A 343 22.31 -13.34 -14.70
CA THR A 343 21.81 -13.62 -16.05
C THR A 343 22.47 -12.68 -17.06
N LYS A 344 22.51 -11.37 -16.80
CA LYS A 344 23.18 -10.40 -17.68
C LYS A 344 24.68 -10.69 -17.87
N HIS A 345 25.35 -11.20 -16.83
CA HIS A 345 26.77 -11.54 -16.92
C HIS A 345 27.01 -12.81 -17.74
N GLN A 346 26.25 -13.88 -17.50
CA GLN A 346 26.47 -15.18 -18.14
C GLN A 346 25.81 -15.29 -19.52
N TYR A 347 24.63 -14.69 -19.68
CA TYR A 347 23.81 -14.71 -20.88
C TYR A 347 23.43 -13.26 -21.24
N PRO A 348 24.34 -12.48 -21.86
CA PRO A 348 24.05 -11.11 -22.26
C PRO A 348 22.77 -11.01 -23.10
N LEU A 349 21.96 -9.99 -22.82
CA LEU A 349 20.66 -9.70 -23.46
C LEU A 349 20.82 -8.81 -24.72
N ASP A 350 22.02 -8.70 -25.26
CA ASP A 350 22.36 -7.86 -26.41
C ASP A 350 22.70 -8.70 -27.64
N GLU A 351 22.81 -8.05 -28.80
CA GLU A 351 23.18 -8.71 -30.06
C GLU A 351 24.71 -8.79 -30.26
N THR A 352 25.50 -8.40 -29.25
CA THR A 352 26.96 -8.38 -29.32
C THR A 352 27.52 -9.81 -29.25
N VAL A 353 28.20 -10.24 -30.31
CA VAL A 353 28.83 -11.56 -30.38
C VAL A 353 30.04 -11.61 -29.44
N ARG A 354 29.99 -12.52 -28.46
CA ARG A 354 31.10 -12.83 -27.55
C ARG A 354 31.48 -14.29 -27.69
N LEU A 355 32.77 -14.57 -27.80
CA LEU A 355 33.26 -15.92 -28.09
C LEU A 355 33.97 -16.54 -26.88
N PRO A 356 33.68 -17.82 -26.55
CA PRO A 356 34.33 -18.52 -25.45
C PRO A 356 35.82 -18.74 -25.72
N ARG A 357 36.65 -18.63 -24.68
CA ARG A 357 38.10 -18.87 -24.78
C ARG A 357 38.46 -20.36 -24.67
N HIS A 358 37.76 -21.09 -23.79
CA HIS A 358 38.02 -22.50 -23.48
C HIS A 358 36.70 -23.28 -23.40
N ALA A 359 36.77 -24.62 -23.44
CA ALA A 359 35.58 -25.47 -23.38
C ALA A 359 34.77 -25.35 -22.07
N ASN A 360 35.38 -24.84 -21.00
CA ASN A 360 34.73 -24.60 -19.70
C ASN A 360 34.25 -23.14 -19.52
N ASP A 361 34.30 -22.33 -20.57
CA ASP A 361 33.85 -20.94 -20.53
C ASP A 361 32.31 -20.88 -20.46
N PRO A 362 31.71 -20.08 -19.57
CA PRO A 362 30.25 -19.88 -19.52
C PRO A 362 29.63 -19.52 -20.88
N LEU A 363 30.38 -18.86 -21.77
CA LEU A 363 29.93 -18.50 -23.12
C LEU A 363 29.77 -19.69 -24.09
N CYS A 364 30.22 -20.89 -23.74
CA CYS A 364 30.04 -22.08 -24.58
C CYS A 364 28.57 -22.47 -24.76
N LEU A 365 27.70 -22.06 -23.84
CA LEU A 365 26.26 -22.24 -23.95
C LEU A 365 25.59 -20.87 -23.98
N GLN A 366 24.98 -20.51 -25.11
CA GLN A 366 24.33 -19.22 -25.30
C GLN A 366 22.81 -19.37 -25.30
N MET A 367 22.12 -18.42 -24.67
CA MET A 367 20.66 -18.42 -24.63
C MET A 367 20.08 -17.87 -25.94
N ASP A 368 19.06 -18.53 -26.49
CA ASP A 368 18.28 -17.97 -27.59
C ASP A 368 17.15 -17.08 -27.04
N TRP A 369 17.47 -15.80 -26.91
CA TRP A 369 16.55 -14.81 -26.38
C TRP A 369 15.32 -14.54 -27.25
N LYS A 370 15.37 -14.85 -28.55
CA LYS A 370 14.21 -14.71 -29.44
C LYS A 370 13.20 -15.83 -29.17
N VAL A 371 13.70 -17.05 -28.95
CA VAL A 371 12.86 -18.17 -28.50
C VAL A 371 12.29 -17.89 -27.11
N TRP A 372 13.12 -17.41 -26.18
CA TRP A 372 12.66 -16.97 -24.86
C TRP A 372 11.53 -15.94 -24.99
N GLU A 373 11.73 -14.85 -25.74
CA GLU A 373 10.70 -13.83 -25.93
C GLU A 373 9.41 -14.42 -26.52
N SER A 374 9.50 -15.32 -27.50
CA SER A 374 8.32 -15.94 -28.12
C SER A 374 7.48 -16.80 -27.16
N GLU A 375 8.11 -17.43 -26.16
CA GLU A 375 7.42 -18.24 -25.15
C GLU A 375 6.74 -17.37 -24.08
N PHE A 376 7.30 -16.19 -23.80
CA PHE A 376 6.73 -15.23 -22.84
C PHE A 376 5.78 -14.21 -23.49
N ARG A 377 5.80 -14.02 -24.82
CA ARG A 377 4.92 -13.11 -25.58
C ARG A 377 3.44 -13.55 -25.58
N LYS A 378 3.14 -14.77 -25.13
CA LYS A 378 1.83 -15.43 -25.28
C LYS A 378 0.77 -15.12 -24.22
N ARG A 379 1.00 -14.21 -23.27
CA ARG A 379 -0.01 -13.93 -22.23
C ARG A 379 -0.44 -12.48 -22.27
N PRO A 380 -1.64 -12.15 -22.80
CA PRO A 380 -2.32 -10.97 -22.32
C PRO A 380 -2.44 -11.09 -20.80
N GLU A 381 -2.15 -10.01 -20.07
CA GLU A 381 -2.46 -9.97 -18.64
C GLU A 381 -3.97 -10.10 -18.48
N GLU A 382 -4.45 -11.32 -18.21
CA GLU A 382 -5.80 -11.50 -17.71
C GLU A 382 -5.86 -10.82 -16.35
N LYS A 383 -6.54 -9.68 -16.30
CA LYS A 383 -6.87 -8.99 -15.05
C LYS A 383 -8.18 -9.55 -14.56
N PRO A 384 -8.36 -9.78 -13.25
CA PRO A 384 -9.67 -10.20 -12.78
C PRO A 384 -10.65 -9.09 -13.12
N GLY A 385 -11.91 -9.43 -13.40
CA GLY A 385 -12.94 -8.46 -13.78
C GLY A 385 -12.95 -7.24 -12.85
N ILE A 386 -12.71 -7.45 -11.54
CA ILE A 386 -12.60 -6.39 -10.52
C ILE A 386 -11.63 -5.28 -10.92
N LEU A 387 -10.43 -5.64 -11.39
CA LEU A 387 -9.35 -4.72 -11.76
C LEU A 387 -9.39 -4.33 -13.25
N ARG A 388 -10.04 -5.15 -14.09
CA ARG A 388 -10.15 -4.91 -15.54
C ARG A 388 -10.98 -3.66 -15.81
N TYR A 389 -12.12 -3.53 -15.14
CA TYR A 389 -13.11 -2.49 -15.41
C TYR A 389 -13.00 -1.24 -14.53
N GLU A 390 -12.15 -1.26 -13.51
CA GLU A 390 -12.02 -0.15 -12.55
C GLU A 390 -11.35 1.09 -13.15
N HIS A 391 -10.46 0.90 -14.13
CA HIS A 391 -9.71 1.99 -14.80
C HIS A 391 -10.06 2.11 -16.29
N THR A 392 -11.15 1.48 -16.74
CA THR A 392 -11.57 1.59 -18.13
C THR A 392 -11.97 3.03 -18.44
N ASP A 393 -11.39 3.60 -19.50
CA ASP A 393 -11.78 4.92 -19.99
C ASP A 393 -13.24 4.84 -20.47
N PRO A 394 -14.12 5.78 -20.10
CA PRO A 394 -15.47 5.88 -20.66
C PRO A 394 -15.52 5.79 -22.19
N GLN A 395 -14.47 6.21 -22.91
CA GLN A 395 -14.37 6.11 -24.36
C GLN A 395 -14.21 4.67 -24.85
N GLU A 396 -13.50 3.82 -24.11
CA GLU A 396 -13.30 2.40 -24.45
C GLU A 396 -14.58 1.59 -24.32
N ILE A 397 -15.53 2.02 -23.47
CA ILE A 397 -16.82 1.34 -23.31
C ILE A 397 -17.62 1.33 -24.62
N TRP A 398 -17.48 2.38 -25.45
CA TRP A 398 -18.18 2.49 -26.73
C TRP A 398 -17.67 1.51 -27.79
N SER A 399 -16.44 1.00 -27.66
CA SER A 399 -15.82 0.05 -28.59
C SER A 399 -15.83 -1.39 -28.10
N MET A 400 -16.37 -1.66 -26.90
CA MET A 400 -16.42 -3.01 -26.33
C MET A 400 -17.32 -3.95 -27.12
N GLY A 401 -16.89 -5.21 -27.26
CA GLY A 401 -17.73 -6.29 -27.76
C GLY A 401 -18.87 -6.63 -26.81
N LYS A 402 -19.85 -7.40 -27.28
CA LYS A 402 -21.01 -7.81 -26.48
C LYS A 402 -20.61 -8.59 -25.23
N GLU A 403 -19.61 -9.45 -25.36
CA GLU A 403 -19.08 -10.28 -24.28
C GLU A 403 -18.39 -9.42 -23.20
N ASP A 404 -17.59 -8.44 -23.63
CA ASP A 404 -16.91 -7.52 -22.73
C ASP A 404 -17.89 -6.60 -21.98
N ILE A 405 -18.98 -6.18 -22.64
CA ILE A 405 -20.06 -5.42 -22.01
C ILE A 405 -20.80 -6.28 -20.97
N ASN A 406 -21.06 -7.55 -21.26
CA ASN A 406 -21.68 -8.46 -20.28
C ASN A 406 -20.79 -8.65 -19.05
N GLU A 407 -19.48 -8.82 -19.24
CA GLU A 407 -18.52 -8.90 -18.15
C GLU A 407 -18.44 -7.58 -17.34
N LEU A 408 -18.50 -6.43 -18.00
CA LEU A 408 -18.57 -5.11 -17.35
C LEU A 408 -19.86 -4.97 -16.51
N LEU A 409 -21.01 -5.38 -17.03
CA LEU A 409 -22.28 -5.32 -16.29
C LEU A 409 -22.30 -6.30 -15.11
N ASN A 410 -21.76 -7.51 -15.28
CA ASN A 410 -21.56 -8.48 -14.19
C ASN A 410 -20.65 -7.89 -13.10
N TRP A 411 -19.57 -7.21 -13.49
CA TRP A 411 -18.71 -6.49 -12.57
C TRP A 411 -19.48 -5.39 -11.81
N PHE A 412 -20.30 -4.60 -12.49
CA PHE A 412 -21.12 -3.56 -11.85
C PHE A 412 -22.08 -4.16 -10.82
N GLN A 413 -22.79 -5.23 -11.18
CA GLN A 413 -23.73 -5.89 -10.28
C GLN A 413 -23.02 -6.60 -9.12
N GLU A 414 -21.78 -7.09 -9.27
CA GLU A 414 -21.01 -7.65 -8.15
C GLU A 414 -20.42 -6.57 -7.22
N THR A 415 -19.96 -5.44 -7.79
CA THR A 415 -19.11 -4.48 -7.06
C THR A 415 -19.84 -3.22 -6.59
N GLN A 416 -20.95 -2.84 -7.23
CA GLN A 416 -21.71 -1.62 -6.93
C GLN A 416 -23.09 -1.89 -6.32
N LEU A 417 -23.63 -3.10 -6.47
CA LEU A 417 -24.93 -3.46 -5.89
C LEU A 417 -24.78 -4.19 -4.56
N ASP A 418 -25.56 -3.77 -3.58
CA ASP A 418 -25.67 -4.49 -2.31
C ASP A 418 -26.43 -5.80 -2.54
N LYS A 419 -25.73 -6.93 -2.40
CA LYS A 419 -26.29 -8.29 -2.60
C LYS A 419 -27.49 -8.62 -1.69
N ASN A 420 -27.79 -7.79 -0.70
CA ASN A 420 -28.83 -7.98 0.31
C ASN A 420 -29.65 -6.70 0.52
N LEU A 421 -30.40 -6.28 -0.52
CA LEU A 421 -31.48 -5.31 -0.40
C LEU A 421 -32.54 -5.89 0.55
N LYS A 422 -32.83 -5.21 1.66
CA LYS A 422 -33.87 -5.63 2.62
C LYS A 422 -35.28 -5.29 2.12
N ASP A 423 -35.35 -4.36 1.17
CA ASP A 423 -36.59 -3.87 0.58
C ASP A 423 -36.56 -4.25 -0.90
N GLU A 424 -37.17 -5.38 -1.26
CA GLU A 424 -37.50 -5.64 -2.67
C GLU A 424 -38.47 -4.54 -3.12
N THR A 425 -37.97 -3.58 -3.88
CA THR A 425 -38.85 -2.60 -4.52
C THR A 425 -39.69 -3.32 -5.58
N GLU A 426 -40.85 -2.76 -5.96
CA GLU A 426 -41.64 -3.31 -7.07
C GLU A 426 -40.81 -3.38 -8.37
N ALA A 427 -39.83 -2.49 -8.53
CA ALA A 427 -38.88 -2.52 -9.63
C ALA A 427 -37.99 -3.77 -9.63
N ASP A 428 -37.50 -4.22 -8.46
CA ASP A 428 -36.68 -5.43 -8.34
C ASP A 428 -37.46 -6.70 -8.71
N ARG A 429 -38.78 -6.69 -8.49
CA ARG A 429 -39.69 -7.79 -8.88
C ARG A 429 -40.00 -7.81 -10.37
N LEU A 430 -40.14 -6.65 -10.99
CA LEU A 430 -40.41 -6.50 -12.42
C LEU A 430 -39.14 -6.73 -13.28
N PHE A 431 -37.97 -6.41 -12.74
CA PHE A 431 -36.67 -6.55 -13.41
C PHE A 431 -35.67 -7.33 -12.55
N PRO A 432 -35.90 -8.63 -12.33
CA PRO A 432 -35.02 -9.44 -11.49
C PRO A 432 -33.61 -9.50 -12.09
N LEU A 433 -32.62 -9.16 -11.27
CA LEU A 433 -31.23 -9.29 -11.64
C LEU A 433 -30.87 -10.76 -11.82
N GLN A 434 -30.20 -11.07 -12.93
CA GLN A 434 -29.74 -12.43 -13.18
C GLN A 434 -28.66 -12.80 -12.17
N ALA A 435 -28.60 -14.08 -11.79
CA ALA A 435 -27.52 -14.58 -10.95
C ALA A 435 -26.20 -14.46 -11.71
N ILE A 436 -25.31 -13.58 -11.23
CA ILE A 436 -23.98 -13.42 -11.82
C ILE A 436 -23.16 -14.68 -11.51
N PRO A 437 -22.44 -15.24 -12.49
CA PRO A 437 -21.35 -16.16 -12.17
C PRO A 437 -20.32 -15.42 -11.32
N VAL A 438 -19.99 -15.94 -10.12
CA VAL A 438 -18.92 -15.39 -9.26
C VAL A 438 -17.70 -15.09 -10.13
N LEU A 439 -17.18 -13.85 -10.11
CA LEU A 439 -16.01 -13.50 -10.91
C LEU A 439 -14.91 -14.54 -10.65
N PRO A 440 -14.52 -15.33 -11.66
CA PRO A 440 -13.60 -16.42 -11.44
C PRO A 440 -12.26 -15.83 -11.03
N ALA A 441 -11.70 -16.33 -9.93
CA ALA A 441 -10.31 -16.08 -9.62
C ALA A 441 -9.47 -16.59 -10.81
N ILE A 442 -8.51 -15.78 -11.28
CA ILE A 442 -7.65 -16.22 -12.38
C ILE A 442 -6.82 -17.39 -11.85
N PRO A 443 -6.91 -18.58 -12.45
CA PRO A 443 -6.18 -19.74 -11.95
C PRO A 443 -4.68 -19.52 -12.07
N GLU A 444 -3.92 -20.19 -11.21
CA GLU A 444 -2.48 -20.25 -11.42
C GLU A 444 -2.18 -21.11 -12.64
N VAL A 445 -1.10 -20.72 -13.31
CA VAL A 445 -0.50 -21.50 -14.37
C VAL A 445 -0.05 -22.83 -13.76
N PRO A 446 -0.48 -23.98 -14.30
CA PRO A 446 -0.05 -25.28 -13.80
C PRO A 446 1.47 -25.40 -13.81
N GLN A 447 2.03 -26.04 -12.79
CA GLN A 447 3.47 -26.25 -12.68
C GLN A 447 4.05 -26.96 -13.91
N GLU A 448 3.33 -27.92 -14.47
CA GLU A 448 3.69 -28.66 -15.69
C GLU A 448 3.87 -27.73 -16.90
N GLU A 449 3.06 -26.68 -17.02
CA GLU A 449 3.17 -25.72 -18.12
C GLU A 449 4.41 -24.83 -17.95
N ILE A 450 4.73 -24.43 -16.72
CA ILE A 450 5.94 -23.66 -16.39
C ILE A 450 7.19 -24.49 -16.71
N GLU A 451 7.20 -25.76 -16.31
CA GLU A 451 8.30 -26.68 -16.56
C GLU A 451 8.45 -27.01 -18.05
N ALA A 452 7.33 -27.21 -18.76
CA ALA A 452 7.33 -27.41 -20.20
C ALA A 452 7.88 -26.19 -20.94
N ARG A 453 7.53 -24.97 -20.51
CA ARG A 453 8.09 -23.72 -21.04
C ARG A 453 9.59 -23.64 -20.80
N ALA A 454 10.04 -23.88 -19.57
CA ALA A 454 11.47 -23.90 -19.25
C ALA A 454 12.22 -24.92 -20.11
N LYS A 455 11.67 -26.13 -20.29
CA LYS A 455 12.26 -27.16 -21.14
C LYS A 455 12.39 -26.72 -22.60
N ARG A 456 11.35 -26.07 -23.17
CA ARG A 456 11.40 -25.53 -24.55
C ARG A 456 12.51 -24.49 -24.70
N VAL A 457 12.57 -23.51 -23.80
CA VAL A 457 13.60 -22.46 -23.81
C VAL A 457 15.01 -23.05 -23.68
N LEU A 458 15.24 -23.91 -22.68
CA LEU A 458 16.56 -24.49 -22.41
C LEU A 458 17.01 -25.44 -23.53
N SER A 459 16.09 -26.15 -24.18
CA SER A 459 16.40 -26.99 -25.34
C SER A 459 16.82 -26.21 -26.59
N ALA A 460 16.43 -24.92 -26.67
CA ALA A 460 16.77 -24.05 -27.79
C ALA A 460 18.13 -23.34 -27.62
N MET A 461 18.84 -23.56 -26.52
CA MET A 461 20.15 -22.95 -26.28
C MET A 461 21.18 -23.42 -27.30
N LYS A 462 22.04 -22.49 -27.72
CA LYS A 462 23.04 -22.70 -28.77
C LYS A 462 24.39 -23.04 -28.15
N ARG A 463 25.05 -24.08 -28.68
CA ARG A 463 26.44 -24.38 -28.33
C ARG A 463 27.38 -23.62 -29.25
N VAL A 464 28.35 -22.94 -28.66
CA VAL A 464 29.39 -22.20 -29.39
C VAL A 464 30.75 -22.82 -29.09
N ASN A 465 31.49 -23.12 -30.16
CA ASN A 465 32.82 -23.71 -30.05
C ASN A 465 33.82 -22.67 -29.52
N PRO A 466 34.74 -23.06 -28.62
CA PRO A 466 35.77 -22.17 -28.10
C PRO A 466 36.72 -21.74 -29.21
N GLN A 467 37.04 -20.44 -29.21
CA GLN A 467 38.02 -19.85 -30.11
C GLN A 467 39.15 -19.23 -29.28
N PRO A 468 40.31 -19.90 -29.18
CA PRO A 468 41.46 -19.41 -28.43
C PRO A 468 42.02 -18.12 -29.06
N ASP A 469 42.74 -17.34 -28.26
CA ASP A 469 43.40 -16.12 -28.74
C ASP A 469 44.55 -16.51 -29.70
N SER A 470 44.47 -16.07 -30.96
CA SER A 470 45.61 -16.02 -31.87
C SER A 470 46.19 -14.60 -31.83
N GLU A 471 47.52 -14.45 -31.88
CA GLU A 471 48.23 -13.16 -31.75
C GLU A 471 47.68 -12.06 -32.70
N GLU A 472 47.15 -12.43 -33.86
CA GLU A 472 46.63 -11.49 -34.87
C GLU A 472 45.17 -11.03 -34.66
N ARG A 473 44.37 -11.71 -33.82
CA ARG A 473 42.91 -11.45 -33.66
C ARG A 473 42.46 -11.22 -32.22
N ALA A 474 43.39 -11.17 -31.27
CA ALA A 474 43.07 -11.03 -29.85
C ALA A 474 42.32 -9.73 -29.53
N GLU A 475 42.56 -8.65 -30.29
CA GLU A 475 41.91 -7.35 -30.08
C GLU A 475 40.48 -7.28 -30.66
N GLU A 476 40.14 -8.11 -31.65
CA GLU A 476 38.81 -8.15 -32.27
C GLU A 476 37.82 -9.05 -31.52
N ILE A 477 38.32 -10.07 -30.78
CA ILE A 477 37.45 -11.06 -30.14
C ILE A 477 36.95 -10.55 -28.78
N LYS A 478 35.66 -10.22 -28.73
CA LYS A 478 34.96 -9.86 -27.49
C LYS A 478 34.78 -11.08 -26.58
N ARG A 479 35.16 -10.93 -25.31
CA ARG A 479 35.12 -11.99 -24.27
C ARG A 479 34.02 -11.74 -23.24
N LEU A 480 33.81 -12.70 -22.34
CA LEU A 480 32.87 -12.56 -21.23
C LEU A 480 33.14 -11.28 -20.43
N GLY A 481 32.09 -10.49 -20.19
CA GLY A 481 32.20 -9.21 -19.47
C GLY A 481 32.64 -8.00 -20.32
N SER A 482 33.00 -8.20 -21.60
CA SER A 482 33.17 -7.07 -22.54
C SER A 482 31.82 -6.42 -22.86
N ASP A 483 31.82 -5.10 -23.03
CA ASP A 483 30.63 -4.29 -23.36
C ASP A 483 29.43 -4.55 -22.44
N TYR A 484 29.67 -4.74 -21.13
CA TYR A 484 28.59 -4.90 -20.17
C TYR A 484 27.75 -3.62 -20.07
N ARG A 485 26.47 -3.70 -20.41
CA ARG A 485 25.55 -2.55 -20.38
C ARG A 485 24.78 -2.48 -19.07
N CYS A 486 24.93 -1.37 -18.35
CA CYS A 486 24.10 -1.02 -17.20
C CYS A 486 22.91 -0.17 -17.66
N TYR A 487 21.75 -0.35 -17.02
CA TYR A 487 20.55 0.44 -17.30
C TYR A 487 20.17 1.21 -16.05
N LYS A 488 20.13 2.54 -16.14
CA LYS A 488 19.79 3.41 -15.00
C LYS A 488 18.28 3.67 -14.93
N ASN A 489 17.65 3.86 -16.09
CA ASN A 489 16.26 4.24 -16.23
C ASN A 489 15.46 3.22 -17.06
N VAL A 490 14.14 3.24 -16.91
CA VAL A 490 13.24 2.35 -17.66
C VAL A 490 13.25 2.68 -19.15
N ASP A 491 13.48 3.95 -19.50
CA ASP A 491 13.48 4.43 -20.89
C ASP A 491 14.69 3.90 -21.69
N GLU A 492 15.74 3.43 -21.01
CA GLU A 492 16.90 2.81 -21.65
C GLU A 492 16.66 1.33 -21.99
N LEU A 493 15.57 0.74 -21.50
CA LEU A 493 15.20 -0.64 -21.79
C LEU A 493 14.46 -0.72 -23.12
N ASP A 494 14.98 -1.53 -24.04
CA ASP A 494 14.38 -1.78 -25.34
C ASP A 494 14.32 -3.28 -25.68
N GLY A 495 13.39 -3.65 -26.57
CA GLY A 495 13.20 -4.99 -27.09
C GLY A 495 13.13 -6.08 -26.02
N ILE A 496 13.98 -7.10 -26.19
CA ILE A 496 14.08 -8.28 -25.33
C ILE A 496 14.44 -7.89 -23.89
N VAL A 497 15.33 -6.91 -23.71
CA VAL A 497 15.76 -6.48 -22.37
C VAL A 497 14.57 -5.97 -21.58
N LYS A 498 13.75 -5.09 -22.19
CA LYS A 498 12.54 -4.57 -21.55
C LYS A 498 11.60 -5.70 -21.15
N ARG A 499 11.35 -6.64 -22.07
CA ARG A 499 10.50 -7.82 -21.79
C ARG A 499 11.03 -8.68 -20.65
N PHE A 500 12.34 -8.91 -20.60
CA PHE A 500 12.96 -9.66 -19.50
C PHE A 500 12.74 -8.97 -18.14
N TYR A 501 12.95 -7.66 -18.08
CA TYR A 501 12.71 -6.88 -16.86
C TYR A 501 11.22 -6.82 -16.50
N ASP A 502 10.32 -6.73 -17.48
CA ASP A 502 8.87 -6.77 -17.26
C ASP A 502 8.45 -8.09 -16.60
N VAL A 503 8.86 -9.24 -17.17
CA VAL A 503 8.54 -10.58 -16.66
C VAL A 503 9.17 -10.81 -15.28
N ALA A 504 10.42 -10.37 -15.08
CA ALA A 504 11.10 -10.48 -13.79
C ALA A 504 10.42 -9.62 -12.71
N ALA A 505 10.01 -8.39 -13.05
CA ALA A 505 9.31 -7.50 -12.14
C ALA A 505 7.92 -8.04 -11.78
N GLU A 506 7.16 -8.54 -12.76
CA GLU A 506 5.86 -9.17 -12.56
C GLU A 506 5.97 -10.40 -11.66
N THR A 507 6.96 -11.27 -11.93
CA THR A 507 7.21 -12.47 -11.10
C THR A 507 7.52 -12.12 -9.66
N ALA A 508 8.25 -11.02 -9.43
CA ALA A 508 8.60 -10.51 -8.11
C ALA A 508 7.51 -9.68 -7.44
N GLY A 509 6.46 -9.26 -8.13
CA GLY A 509 5.49 -8.27 -7.62
C GLY A 509 6.08 -6.86 -7.44
N LEU A 510 7.11 -6.53 -8.24
CA LEU A 510 7.78 -5.23 -8.28
C LEU A 510 7.34 -4.43 -9.50
N SER A 511 7.55 -3.12 -9.46
CA SER A 511 7.50 -2.28 -10.64
C SER A 511 8.79 -2.44 -11.40
N VAL A 512 8.72 -2.31 -12.73
CA VAL A 512 9.90 -2.29 -13.60
C VAL A 512 10.89 -1.22 -13.13
N ARG A 513 10.41 -0.01 -12.79
CA ARG A 513 11.22 1.07 -12.20
C ARG A 513 11.91 0.64 -10.90
N GLY A 514 11.21 -0.07 -10.02
CA GLY A 514 11.77 -0.61 -8.77
C GLY A 514 12.87 -1.64 -9.01
N LEU A 515 12.65 -2.57 -9.94
CA LEU A 515 13.62 -3.60 -10.31
C LEU A 515 14.87 -3.00 -10.98
N VAL A 516 14.70 -2.11 -11.95
CA VAL A 516 15.82 -1.42 -12.63
C VAL A 516 16.70 -0.70 -11.62
N ARG A 517 16.12 0.05 -10.68
CA ARG A 517 16.87 0.73 -9.62
C ARG A 517 17.62 -0.23 -8.70
N ALA A 518 17.00 -1.36 -8.35
CA ALA A 518 17.63 -2.37 -7.50
C ALA A 518 18.82 -3.03 -8.21
N VAL A 519 18.62 -3.44 -9.47
CA VAL A 519 19.66 -4.02 -10.32
C VAL A 519 20.80 -3.04 -10.52
N TYR A 520 20.51 -1.80 -10.93
CA TYR A 520 21.52 -0.77 -11.09
C TYR A 520 22.29 -0.51 -9.80
N SER A 521 21.62 -0.45 -8.64
CA SER A 521 22.31 -0.29 -7.35
C SER A 521 23.24 -1.46 -7.05
N LEU A 522 22.88 -2.70 -7.40
CA LEU A 522 23.73 -3.88 -7.22
C LEU A 522 24.93 -3.85 -8.18
N GLU A 523 24.71 -3.47 -9.43
CA GLU A 523 25.77 -3.30 -10.45
C GLU A 523 26.78 -2.24 -10.04
N GLN A 524 26.34 -1.10 -9.50
CA GLN A 524 27.22 -0.05 -9.00
C GLN A 524 28.07 -0.51 -7.80
N MET A 525 27.50 -1.34 -6.92
CA MET A 525 28.26 -1.95 -5.82
C MET A 525 29.33 -2.91 -6.36
N LEU A 526 28.97 -3.74 -7.37
CA LEU A 526 29.90 -4.65 -8.02
C LEU A 526 31.03 -3.92 -8.76
N TRP A 527 30.71 -2.85 -9.49
CA TRP A 527 31.69 -2.02 -10.16
C TRP A 527 32.65 -1.37 -9.18
N THR A 528 32.12 -0.80 -8.08
CA THR A 528 32.95 -0.19 -7.03
C THR A 528 33.89 -1.22 -6.39
N TRP A 529 33.39 -2.43 -6.12
CA TRP A 529 34.20 -3.53 -5.62
C TRP A 529 35.30 -3.92 -6.61
N GLN A 530 34.98 -4.04 -7.90
CA GLN A 530 35.95 -4.38 -8.95
C GLN A 530 37.05 -3.33 -9.08
N GLN A 531 36.73 -2.03 -8.98
CA GLN A 531 37.74 -0.95 -9.02
C GLN A 531 38.69 -1.02 -7.82
N LYS A 532 38.16 -1.28 -6.62
CA LYS A 532 38.99 -1.47 -5.41
C LYS A 532 39.90 -2.69 -5.55
N GLU A 533 39.37 -3.79 -6.07
CA GLU A 533 40.15 -5.00 -6.28
C GLU A 533 41.26 -4.80 -7.31
N LYS A 534 41.00 -4.07 -8.42
CA LYS A 534 42.02 -3.70 -9.40
C LYS A 534 43.14 -2.84 -8.81
N ARG A 535 42.79 -1.88 -7.95
CA ARG A 535 43.77 -1.04 -7.23
C ARG A 535 44.62 -1.87 -6.27
N ARG A 536 43.98 -2.76 -5.48
CA ARG A 536 44.66 -3.72 -4.60
C ARG A 536 45.65 -4.59 -5.37
N LEU A 537 45.26 -5.13 -6.53
CA LEU A 537 46.14 -5.94 -7.38
C LEU A 537 47.30 -5.14 -7.99
N ARG A 538 47.14 -3.82 -8.17
CA ARG A 538 48.20 -2.90 -8.63
C ARG A 538 49.12 -2.40 -7.50
N GLY A 539 48.81 -2.71 -6.24
CA GLY A 539 49.55 -2.21 -5.08
C GLY A 539 49.32 -0.72 -4.78
N GLU A 540 48.25 -0.14 -5.32
CA GLU A 540 47.82 1.25 -5.08
C GLU A 540 46.72 1.22 -4.00
N GLU A 541 47.08 1.22 -2.72
CA GLU A 541 46.08 1.34 -1.63
C GLU A 541 45.61 2.77 -1.39
#